data_AF-A0A1M7G758-F1
#
_entry.id   AF-A0A1M7G758-F1
#
_cell.length_a   1.000
_cell.length_b   1.000
_cell.length_c   1.000
_cell.angle_alpha   90.00
_cell.angle_beta   90.00
_cell.angle_gamma   90.00
#
_symmetry.space_group_name_H-M   'P 1'
#
loop_
_entity.id
_entity.type
_entity.pdbx_description
1 polymer ?
#
loop_
_entity_poly.entity_id
_entity_poly.type
_entity_poly.pdbx_seq_one_letter_code
_entity_poly.pdbx_strand_id
1 'polypeptide(L)'
;MEQLPNNFSQTPTLHGLVKSLGHKTDIVAAAQKILAERGHEYARSTIYSTIQRNGTNNPTIEMAVLDAVEAEKKQRTELTARRQALSA
;
A
#
# COMPACT_ATOMS: atom_id res chain seq x y z
N MET A 1 9.48 -16.43 -34.72
CA MET A 1 9.64 -15.21 -33.91
C MET A 1 8.85 -15.42 -32.63
N GLU A 2 9.55 -15.48 -31.51
CA GLU A 2 9.03 -15.88 -30.19
C GLU A 2 7.94 -14.92 -29.70
N GLN A 3 6.85 -15.48 -29.18
CA GLN A 3 5.80 -14.73 -28.49
C GLN A 3 6.35 -14.25 -27.15
N LEU A 4 6.67 -12.97 -27.05
CA LEU A 4 6.93 -12.32 -25.76
C LEU A 4 5.67 -12.40 -24.89
N PRO A 5 5.75 -12.91 -23.65
CA PRO A 5 4.58 -12.94 -22.76
C PRO A 5 4.14 -11.51 -22.45
N ASN A 6 2.95 -11.18 -22.92
CA ASN A 6 2.30 -9.87 -22.76
C ASN A 6 1.79 -9.71 -21.31
N ASN A 7 2.70 -9.57 -20.34
CA ASN A 7 2.40 -9.47 -18.90
C ASN A 7 2.05 -8.05 -18.41
N PHE A 8 1.46 -7.21 -19.27
CA PHE A 8 1.22 -5.79 -18.98
C PHE A 8 -0.22 -5.44 -18.55
N SER A 9 -1.03 -6.37 -18.08
CA SER A 9 -2.42 -6.04 -17.66
C SER A 9 -2.94 -6.83 -16.46
N GLN A 10 -2.08 -7.12 -15.47
CA GLN A 10 -2.58 -7.54 -14.16
C GLN A 10 -2.62 -6.34 -13.23
N THR A 11 -3.81 -5.99 -12.77
CA THR A 11 -4.03 -5.01 -11.71
C THR A 11 -3.11 -5.35 -10.52
N PRO A 12 -2.31 -4.40 -10.00
CA PRO A 12 -1.34 -4.71 -8.96
C PRO A 12 -2.06 -5.17 -7.68
N THR A 13 -1.61 -6.28 -7.09
CA THR A 13 -2.16 -6.80 -5.84
C THR A 13 -1.77 -5.91 -4.66
N LEU A 14 -2.56 -5.90 -3.57
CA LEU A 14 -2.21 -5.22 -2.32
C LEU A 14 -0.81 -5.59 -1.84
N HIS A 15 -0.48 -6.89 -1.88
CA HIS A 15 0.85 -7.35 -1.51
C HIS A 15 1.94 -6.77 -2.43
N GLY A 16 1.72 -6.74 -3.75
CA GLY A 16 2.64 -6.11 -4.69
C GLY A 16 2.81 -4.61 -4.45
N LEU A 17 1.71 -3.91 -4.17
CA LEU A 17 1.70 -2.48 -3.84
C LEU A 17 2.51 -2.20 -2.57
N VAL A 18 2.25 -2.91 -1.47
CA VAL A 18 3.01 -2.76 -0.22
C VAL A 18 4.49 -3.07 -0.45
N LYS A 19 4.81 -4.16 -1.17
CA LYS A 19 6.20 -4.54 -1.45
C LYS A 19 6.94 -3.49 -2.29
N SER A 20 6.27 -2.84 -3.24
CA SER A 20 6.88 -1.80 -4.09
C SER A 20 7.34 -0.56 -3.33
N LEU A 21 6.78 -0.29 -2.15
CA LEU A 21 7.19 0.82 -1.28
C LEU A 21 8.50 0.53 -0.53
N GLY A 22 8.87 -0.74 -0.39
CA GLY A 22 10.11 -1.19 0.21
C GLY A 22 10.06 -1.37 1.73
N HIS A 23 11.15 -1.89 2.30
CA HIS A 23 11.19 -2.39 3.68
C HIS A 23 11.03 -1.35 4.80
N LYS A 24 11.10 -0.05 4.48
CA LYS A 24 11.02 1.02 5.50
C LYS A 24 9.59 1.46 5.81
N THR A 25 8.58 0.93 5.12
CA THR A 25 7.18 1.38 5.25
C THR A 25 6.34 0.38 6.01
N ASP A 26 5.79 0.78 7.15
CA ASP A 26 4.82 -0.02 7.89
C ASP A 26 3.39 0.34 7.48
N ILE A 27 3.00 -0.13 6.29
CA ILE A 27 1.65 0.06 5.74
C ILE A 27 0.58 -0.56 6.65
N VAL A 28 0.91 -1.64 7.36
CA VAL A 28 -0.04 -2.28 8.27
C VAL A 28 -0.33 -1.39 9.47
N ALA A 29 0.69 -0.76 10.06
CA ALA A 29 0.47 0.22 11.14
C ALA A 29 -0.35 1.43 10.66
N ALA A 30 -0.04 1.94 9.47
CA ALA A 30 -0.77 3.07 8.89
C ALA A 30 -2.25 2.72 8.62
N ALA A 31 -2.50 1.56 8.00
CA ALA A 31 -3.86 1.07 7.78
C ALA A 31 -4.60 0.83 9.10
N GLN A 32 -3.93 0.27 10.11
CA GLN A 32 -4.51 0.06 11.44
C GLN A 32 -4.93 1.38 12.09
N LYS A 33 -4.11 2.44 11.95
CA LYS A 33 -4.45 3.78 12.44
C LYS A 33 -5.67 4.35 11.72
N ILE A 34 -5.72 4.25 10.38
CA ILE A 34 -6.88 4.71 9.57
C ILE A 34 -8.15 3.97 9.99
N LEU A 35 -8.06 2.66 10.22
CA LEU A 35 -9.19 1.85 10.69
C LEU A 35 -9.67 2.32 12.07
N ALA A 36 -8.75 2.55 13.00
CA ALA A 36 -9.08 3.05 14.34
C ALA A 36 -9.74 4.43 14.30
N GLU A 37 -9.25 5.34 13.45
CA GLU A 37 -9.86 6.66 13.22
C GLU A 37 -11.28 6.57 12.63
N ARG A 38 -11.56 5.51 11.88
CA ARG A 38 -12.90 5.19 11.34
C ARG A 38 -13.78 4.41 12.33
N GLY A 39 -13.31 4.15 13.55
CA GLY A 39 -14.05 3.40 14.57
C GLY A 39 -14.00 1.88 14.41
N HIS A 40 -13.05 1.36 13.62
CA HIS A 40 -12.85 -0.07 13.43
C HIS A 40 -11.57 -0.54 14.12
N GLU A 41 -11.71 -1.54 15.00
CA GLU A 41 -10.57 -2.17 15.65
C GLU A 41 -10.30 -3.55 15.05
N TYR A 42 -9.14 -3.70 14.40
CA TYR A 42 -8.69 -4.95 13.82
C TYR A 42 -7.29 -5.30 14.32
N ALA A 43 -7.07 -6.59 14.58
CA ALA A 43 -5.74 -7.12 14.86
C ALA A 43 -4.84 -7.01 13.62
N ARG A 44 -3.54 -6.77 13.83
CA ARG A 44 -2.54 -6.70 12.74
C ARG A 44 -2.52 -7.97 11.88
N SER A 45 -2.69 -9.15 12.50
CA SER A 45 -2.77 -10.44 11.79
C SER A 45 -3.91 -10.48 10.77
N THR A 46 -5.06 -9.89 11.10
CA THR A 46 -6.20 -9.78 10.18
C THR A 46 -5.84 -8.91 8.98
N ILE A 47 -5.18 -7.77 9.23
CA ILE A 47 -4.72 -6.86 8.16
C ILE A 47 -3.73 -7.57 7.24
N TYR A 48 -2.74 -8.27 7.79
CA TYR A 48 -1.79 -9.07 7.00
C TYR A 48 -2.50 -10.15 6.18
N SER A 49 -3.45 -10.87 6.77
CA SER A 49 -4.22 -11.89 6.05
C SER A 49 -5.03 -11.28 4.90
N THR A 50 -5.61 -10.10 5.10
CA THR A 50 -6.33 -9.37 4.05
C THR A 50 -5.40 -8.91 2.92
N ILE A 51 -4.21 -8.42 3.24
CA ILE A 51 -3.20 -8.09 2.22
C ILE A 51 -2.80 -9.33 1.41
N GLN A 52 -2.56 -10.46 2.09
CA GLN A 52 -2.20 -11.74 1.45
C GLN A 52 -3.32 -12.26 0.54
N ARG A 53 -4.58 -12.06 0.94
CA ARG A 53 -5.77 -12.42 0.16
C ARG A 53 -6.24 -11.32 -0.80
N ASN A 54 -5.42 -10.28 -1.00
CA ASN A 54 -5.73 -9.18 -1.91
C ASN A 54 -7.11 -8.53 -1.67
N GLY A 55 -7.45 -8.27 -0.40
CA GLY A 55 -8.69 -7.57 -0.02
C GLY A 55 -9.95 -8.42 0.03
N THR A 56 -9.96 -9.61 -0.59
CA THR A 56 -11.17 -10.40 -0.84
C THR A 56 -11.96 -10.79 0.41
N ASN A 57 -11.31 -10.91 1.57
CA ASN A 57 -11.97 -11.30 2.81
C ASN A 57 -12.46 -10.10 3.68
N ASN A 58 -12.00 -8.88 3.41
CA ASN A 58 -12.41 -7.70 4.18
C ASN A 58 -12.21 -6.39 3.37
N PRO A 59 -13.26 -5.85 2.73
CA PRO A 59 -13.17 -4.64 1.91
C PRO A 59 -12.86 -3.38 2.73
N THR A 60 -13.23 -3.34 4.02
CA THR A 60 -12.92 -2.20 4.90
C THR A 60 -11.42 -2.10 5.17
N ILE A 61 -10.78 -3.23 5.45
CA ILE A 61 -9.33 -3.30 5.63
C ILE A 61 -8.61 -3.03 4.31
N GLU A 62 -9.09 -3.58 3.20
CA GLU A 62 -8.54 -3.31 1.86
C GLU A 62 -8.47 -1.82 1.58
N MET A 63 -9.58 -1.11 1.75
CA MET A 63 -9.66 0.33 1.51
C MET A 63 -8.66 1.09 2.38
N ALA A 64 -8.57 0.75 3.67
CA ALA A 64 -7.60 1.38 4.57
C ALA A 64 -6.14 1.10 4.20
N VAL A 65 -5.84 -0.09 3.68
CA VAL A 65 -4.49 -0.43 3.16
C VAL A 65 -4.18 0.38 1.91
N LEU A 66 -5.14 0.54 0.98
CA LEU A 66 -4.97 1.35 -0.21
C LEU A 66 -4.73 2.83 0.14
N ASP A 67 -5.51 3.37 1.07
CA ASP A 67 -5.34 4.75 1.58
C ASP A 67 -3.93 4.94 2.19
N ALA A 68 -3.47 3.98 2.99
CA ALA A 68 -2.13 4.00 3.58
C ALA A 68 -1.02 3.98 2.51
N VAL A 69 -1.18 3.17 1.47
CA VAL A 69 -0.25 3.10 0.33
C VAL A 69 -0.20 4.44 -0.40
N GLU A 70 -1.35 5.07 -0.64
CA GLU A 70 -1.41 6.36 -1.32
C GLU A 70 -0.74 7.48 -0.49
N ALA A 71 -1.02 7.52 0.82
CA ALA A 71 -0.41 8.48 1.73
C ALA A 71 1.13 8.36 1.74
N GLU A 72 1.67 7.15 1.80
CA GLU A 72 3.12 6.90 1.76
C GLU A 72 3.74 7.36 0.43
N LYS A 73 3.09 7.07 -0.70
CA LYS A 73 3.56 7.54 -2.02
C LYS A 73 3.62 9.06 -2.07
N LYS A 74 2.57 9.73 -1.58
CA LYS A 74 2.51 11.20 -1.55
C LYS A 74 3.64 11.79 -0.71
N GLN A 75 3.88 11.25 0.49
CA GLN A 75 4.96 11.71 1.37
C GLN A 75 6.33 11.59 0.72
N ARG A 76 6.59 10.48 0.01
CA ARG A 76 7.87 10.29 -0.71
C ARG A 76 8.05 11.26 -1.86
N THR A 77 7.01 11.51 -2.63
CA THR A 77 7.05 12.50 -3.71
C THR A 77 7.33 13.88 -3.15
N GLU A 78 6.65 14.27 -2.07
CA GLU A 78 6.86 15.56 -1.41
C GLU A 78 8.28 15.70 -0.85
N LEU A 79 8.80 14.65 -0.20
CA LEU A 79 10.17 14.64 0.32
C LEU A 79 11.21 14.72 -0.80
N THR A 80 10.96 14.06 -1.93
CA THR A 80 11.82 14.14 -3.11
C THR A 80 11.81 15.54 -3.71
N ALA A 81 10.64 16.15 -3.85
CA ALA A 81 10.50 17.53 -4.33
C ALA A 81 11.22 18.52 -3.41
N ARG A 82 11.10 18.36 -2.09
CA ARG A 82 11.84 19.18 -1.10
C ARG A 82 13.35 19.02 -1.23
N ARG A 83 13.84 17.80 -1.42
CA ARG A 83 15.28 17.55 -1.64
C ARG A 83 15.78 18.22 -2.91
N GLN A 84 15.01 18.16 -4.00
CA GLN A 84 15.34 18.83 -5.26
C GLN A 84 15.39 20.35 -5.09
N ALA A 85 14.41 20.93 -4.38
CA ALA A 85 14.36 22.37 -4.11
C ALA A 85 15.50 22.87 -3.20
N LEU A 86 16.04 22.02 -2.31
CA LEU A 86 17.19 22.35 -1.44
C LEU A 86 18.55 22.09 -2.10
N SER A 87 18.59 21.35 -3.21
CA SER A 87 19.81 21.01 -3.96
C SER A 87 19.99 21.86 -5.23
N ALA A 88 19.05 22.77 -5.49
CA ALA A 88 19.05 23.74 -6.59
C ALA A 88 19.43 25.13 -6.06
#